data_AF-A0A7S4CEW5-F1
#
_entry.id   AF-A0A7S4CEW5-F1
#
_cell.length_a   1.000
_cell.length_b   1.000
_cell.length_c   1.000
_cell.angle_alpha   90.00
_cell.angle_beta   90.00
_cell.angle_gamma   90.00
#
_symmetry.space_group_name_H-M   'P 1'
#
loop_
_entity.id
_entity.type
_entity.pdbx_description
1 polymer ?
#
loop_
_entity_poly.entity_id
_entity_poly.type
_entity_poly.pdbx_seq_one_letter_code
_entity_poly.pdbx_strand_id
1 'polypeptide(L)'
;TNMPGYGYIKKGFYKSKSDIFDVYAVLASKVLGGPGVERRPGSSGEGKTVAAAVQGGGNTAADFFHRIGNDMAQVDPKQVETHLRRSVPILQHDEHIELAFAVGRDVTVLTTKRMLMIDVKGWSGKRVAYLSLPYTAMRAFALRSAGG
;
A
#
# COMPACT_ATOMS: atom_id res chain seq x y z
N THR A 1 -4.87 -8.14 12.18
CA THR A 1 -6.28 -8.46 12.46
C THR A 1 -6.44 -9.96 12.40
N ASN A 2 -6.82 -10.60 13.50
CA ASN A 2 -7.08 -12.04 13.52
C ASN A 2 -8.45 -12.28 12.88
N MET A 3 -8.51 -13.01 11.76
CA MET A 3 -9.76 -13.35 11.08
C MET A 3 -10.09 -14.81 11.44
N PRO A 4 -11.01 -15.06 12.39
CA PRO A 4 -11.33 -16.42 12.83
C PRO A 4 -11.88 -17.26 11.66
N GLY A 5 -11.39 -18.50 11.55
CA GLY A 5 -11.79 -19.45 10.48
C GLY A 5 -10.86 -19.52 9.27
N TYR A 6 -9.85 -18.66 9.17
CA TYR A 6 -8.85 -18.70 8.09
C TYR A 6 -7.51 -19.24 8.60
N GLY A 7 -6.95 -20.25 7.93
CA GLY A 7 -5.58 -20.67 8.16
C GLY A 7 -4.63 -19.54 7.77
N TYR A 8 -3.87 -19.01 8.73
CA TYR A 8 -2.84 -18.01 8.46
C TYR A 8 -1.45 -18.56 8.79
N ILE A 9 -0.47 -18.19 7.96
CA ILE A 9 0.94 -18.50 8.20
C ILE A 9 1.61 -17.21 8.65
N LYS A 10 2.30 -17.26 9.80
CA LYS A 10 3.13 -16.16 10.29
C LYS A 10 4.58 -16.62 10.33
N LYS A 11 5.42 -16.04 9.48
CA LYS A 11 6.88 -16.29 9.46
C LYS A 11 7.64 -14.98 9.59
N GLY A 12 8.51 -14.91 10.60
CA GLY A 12 9.49 -13.83 10.71
C GLY A 12 10.73 -14.15 9.91
N PHE A 13 11.28 -13.14 9.25
CA PHE A 13 12.57 -13.22 8.57
C PHE A 13 13.62 -12.36 9.28
N TYR A 14 14.89 -12.78 9.25
CA TYR A 14 15.99 -12.04 9.89
C TYR A 14 16.47 -10.90 8.99
N LYS A 15 16.55 -9.69 9.56
CA LYS A 15 16.80 -8.42 8.87
C LYS A 15 18.04 -8.40 7.95
N SER A 16 19.08 -9.19 8.23
CA SER A 16 20.35 -9.14 7.51
C SER A 16 20.46 -10.06 6.30
N LYS A 17 19.50 -10.97 6.08
CA LYS A 17 19.61 -11.99 5.03
C LYS A 17 18.46 -12.03 4.03
N SER A 18 17.42 -11.24 4.25
CA SER A 18 16.19 -11.31 3.45
C SER A 18 15.56 -9.94 3.33
N ASP A 19 15.30 -9.53 2.10
CA ASP A 19 14.45 -8.39 1.80
C ASP A 19 12.99 -8.86 1.75
N ILE A 20 12.12 -8.20 2.52
CA ILE A 20 10.71 -8.52 2.59
C ILE A 20 9.99 -8.26 1.27
N PHE A 21 10.50 -7.34 0.45
CA PHE A 21 9.95 -7.04 -0.87
C PHE A 21 10.20 -8.16 -1.88
N ASP A 22 11.23 -8.97 -1.68
CA ASP A 22 11.54 -10.14 -2.51
C ASP A 22 10.50 -11.22 -2.27
N VAL A 23 10.25 -11.49 -0.99
CA VAL A 23 9.21 -12.43 -0.56
C VAL A 23 7.87 -11.96 -1.08
N TYR A 24 7.57 -10.67 -0.94
CA TYR A 24 6.36 -10.07 -1.47
C TYR A 24 6.25 -10.21 -3.00
N ALA A 25 7.31 -9.94 -3.76
CA ALA A 25 7.30 -10.03 -5.22
C ALA A 25 6.97 -11.46 -5.69
N VAL A 26 7.56 -12.46 -5.04
CA VAL A 26 7.25 -13.88 -5.29
C VAL A 26 5.77 -14.15 -4.98
N LEU A 27 5.29 -13.77 -3.80
CA LEU A 27 3.88 -13.99 -3.43
C LEU A 27 2.91 -13.27 -4.37
N ALA A 28 3.19 -12.01 -4.72
CA ALA A 28 2.39 -11.21 -5.63
C ALA A 28 2.29 -11.86 -7.01
N SER A 29 3.41 -12.35 -7.57
CA SER A 29 3.38 -13.09 -8.84
C SER A 29 2.50 -14.34 -8.80
N LYS A 30 2.48 -15.06 -7.67
CA LYS A 30 1.69 -16.29 -7.51
C LYS A 30 0.21 -16.01 -7.27
N VAL A 31 -0.10 -14.95 -6.53
CA VAL A 31 -1.47 -14.62 -6.11
C VAL A 31 -2.20 -13.77 -7.17
N LEU A 32 -1.52 -12.83 -7.81
CA LEU A 32 -2.11 -11.90 -8.78
C LEU A 32 -1.92 -12.33 -10.24
N GLY A 33 -1.02 -13.27 -10.51
CA GLY A 33 -0.56 -13.58 -11.86
C GLY A 33 0.29 -12.45 -12.45
N GLY A 34 0.50 -12.49 -13.77
CA GLY A 34 1.27 -11.47 -14.50
C GLY A 34 2.80 -11.57 -14.32
N PRO A 35 3.59 -10.70 -14.98
CA PRO A 35 5.05 -10.83 -15.07
C PRO A 35 5.82 -10.38 -13.82
N GLY A 36 5.15 -10.25 -12.67
CA GLY A 36 5.77 -9.95 -11.39
C GLY A 36 5.97 -8.46 -11.11
N VAL A 37 6.64 -8.17 -10.00
CA VAL A 37 6.92 -6.82 -9.49
C VAL A 37 8.29 -6.37 -10.00
N GLU A 38 8.34 -5.23 -10.70
CA GLU A 38 9.59 -4.70 -11.26
C GLU A 38 10.47 -4.08 -10.17
N ARG A 39 11.75 -4.46 -10.12
CA ARG A 39 12.73 -3.78 -9.27
C ARG A 39 13.48 -2.74 -10.07
N ARG A 40 13.40 -1.48 -9.64
CA ARG A 40 14.25 -0.42 -10.18
C ARG A 40 15.57 -0.36 -9.41
N PRO A 41 16.73 -0.32 -10.09
CA PRO A 41 18.02 -0.18 -9.41
C PRO A 41 18.05 1.12 -8.58
N GLY A 42 18.42 0.99 -7.30
CA GLY A 42 18.41 2.09 -6.31
C GLY A 42 17.22 2.11 -5.35
N SER A 43 16.25 1.21 -5.48
CA SER A 43 15.17 1.03 -4.49
C SER A 43 15.65 0.18 -3.30
N SER A 44 16.56 0.72 -2.49
CA SER A 44 16.73 0.21 -1.13
C SER A 44 15.43 0.50 -0.38
N GLY A 45 14.68 -0.54 -0.02
CA GLY A 45 13.40 -0.46 0.67
C GLY A 45 13.52 0.08 2.10
N GLU A 46 14.01 1.32 2.27
CA GLU A 46 13.67 2.12 3.41
C GLU A 46 12.22 2.56 3.21
N GLY A 47 11.30 2.05 4.02
CA GLY A 47 9.90 2.47 4.06
C GLY A 47 9.75 3.94 4.50
N LYS A 48 10.36 4.87 3.78
CA LYS A 48 10.09 6.30 3.86
C LYS A 48 8.68 6.48 3.32
N THR A 49 7.77 6.53 4.29
CA THR A 49 6.37 6.95 4.23
C THR A 49 5.83 7.10 2.80
N VAL A 50 5.03 6.11 2.39
CA VAL A 50 4.11 6.22 1.23
C VAL A 50 3.19 7.45 1.29
N ALA A 51 3.16 8.14 2.43
CA ALA A 51 2.50 9.40 2.67
C ALA A 51 3.19 10.62 2.01
N ALA A 52 4.48 10.55 1.66
CA ALA A 52 5.30 11.72 1.33
C ALA A 52 5.19 12.27 -0.11
N ALA A 53 4.52 11.63 -1.07
CA ALA A 53 4.49 12.15 -2.45
C ALA A 53 3.12 12.29 -3.12
N VAL A 54 2.12 12.67 -2.34
CA VAL A 54 0.85 13.25 -2.82
C VAL A 54 1.06 14.76 -3.05
N GLN A 55 1.60 15.08 -4.22
CA GLN A 55 2.38 16.24 -4.72
C GLN A 55 2.03 17.68 -4.32
N GLY A 56 3.09 18.50 -4.23
CA GLY A 56 3.27 19.66 -5.12
C GLY A 56 2.75 21.03 -4.64
N GLY A 57 3.57 21.76 -3.88
CA GLY A 57 3.42 23.21 -3.65
C GLY A 57 3.36 23.61 -2.18
N GLY A 58 4.49 23.50 -1.46
CA GLY A 58 4.59 23.88 -0.05
C GLY A 58 5.66 23.04 0.65
N ASN A 59 6.82 23.65 0.92
CA ASN A 59 7.95 22.97 1.54
C ASN A 59 7.75 22.80 3.04
N THR A 60 6.85 21.94 3.51
CA THR A 60 7.04 21.33 4.85
C THR A 60 6.24 20.05 4.98
N ALA A 61 6.87 18.97 5.46
CA ALA A 61 6.18 17.77 5.92
C ALA A 61 5.06 18.08 6.93
N ALA A 62 5.14 19.22 7.61
CA ALA A 62 4.10 19.77 8.49
C ALA A 62 2.77 20.06 7.77
N ASP A 63 2.79 20.55 6.52
CA ASP A 63 1.55 20.84 5.75
C ASP A 63 0.82 19.55 5.40
N PHE A 64 1.58 18.49 5.11
CA PHE A 64 1.03 17.15 4.94
C PHE A 64 0.40 16.66 6.25
N PHE A 65 1.12 16.71 7.38
CA PHE A 65 0.62 16.32 8.72
C PHE A 65 -0.59 17.14 9.19
N HIS A 66 -0.75 18.38 8.71
CA HIS A 66 -1.87 19.25 9.04
C HIS A 66 -3.16 18.88 8.28
N ARG A 67 -3.06 18.33 7.05
CA ARG A 67 -4.24 17.87 6.28
C ARG A 67 -4.81 16.54 6.78
N ILE A 68 -4.11 15.89 7.69
CA ILE A 68 -4.42 14.55 8.20
C ILE A 68 -5.25 14.58 9.49
N GLY A 69 -5.70 15.76 9.90
CA GLY A 69 -6.70 15.90 10.94
C GLY A 69 -8.09 15.53 10.39
N ASN A 70 -8.47 14.27 10.58
CA ASN A 70 -9.85 13.73 10.61
C ASN A 70 -10.64 13.35 9.35
N ASP A 71 -10.24 13.65 8.10
CA ASP A 71 -11.08 13.30 6.93
C ASP A 71 -10.44 12.30 5.94
N MET A 72 -11.20 11.27 5.50
CA MET A 72 -10.80 10.39 4.38
C MET A 72 -10.94 11.15 3.06
N ALA A 73 -9.88 11.85 2.64
CA ALA A 73 -9.87 12.54 1.36
C ALA A 73 -9.51 11.57 0.23
N GLN A 74 -10.26 11.63 -0.88
CA GLN A 74 -9.83 11.04 -2.14
C GLN A 74 -8.57 11.78 -2.63
N VAL A 75 -7.61 11.01 -3.12
CA VAL A 75 -6.33 11.50 -3.61
C VAL A 75 -6.19 11.19 -5.09
N ASP A 76 -5.44 12.02 -5.82
CA ASP A 76 -5.14 11.78 -7.23
C ASP A 76 -4.41 10.43 -7.42
N PRO A 77 -5.01 9.45 -8.10
CA PRO A 77 -4.45 8.11 -8.26
C PRO A 77 -3.10 8.13 -9.00
N LYS A 78 -2.88 9.07 -9.93
CA LYS A 78 -1.63 9.14 -10.71
C LYS A 78 -0.43 9.53 -9.84
N GLN A 79 -0.65 10.40 -8.86
CA GLN A 79 0.39 10.84 -7.92
C GLN A 79 0.79 9.71 -6.99
N VAL A 80 -0.22 9.01 -6.45
CA VAL A 80 -0.01 7.84 -5.58
C VAL A 80 0.71 6.74 -6.35
N GLU A 81 0.34 6.49 -7.61
CA GLU A 81 0.99 5.46 -8.43
C GLU A 81 2.46 5.79 -8.67
N THR A 82 2.74 7.03 -9.08
CA THR A 82 4.11 7.51 -9.29
C THR A 82 4.94 7.37 -8.02
N HIS A 83 4.35 7.69 -6.85
CA HIS A 83 5.03 7.55 -5.58
C HIS A 83 5.30 6.11 -5.21
N LEU A 84 4.30 5.25 -5.27
CA LEU A 84 4.45 3.83 -4.92
C LEU A 84 5.52 3.21 -5.81
N ARG A 85 5.47 3.41 -7.13
CA ARG A 85 6.49 2.90 -8.06
C ARG A 85 7.92 3.39 -7.77
N ARG A 86 8.09 4.56 -7.15
CA ARG A 86 9.41 5.13 -6.82
C ARG A 86 9.92 4.71 -5.44
N SER A 87 9.02 4.69 -4.46
CA SER A 87 9.37 4.54 -3.05
C SER A 87 9.37 3.08 -2.60
N VAL A 88 8.44 2.26 -3.12
CA VAL A 88 8.25 0.89 -2.66
C VAL A 88 7.89 -0.02 -3.84
N PRO A 89 8.72 -1.01 -4.20
CA PRO A 89 8.41 -1.92 -5.31
C PRO A 89 7.28 -2.88 -4.91
N ILE A 90 6.02 -2.42 -4.97
CA ILE A 90 4.85 -3.20 -4.57
C ILE A 90 3.85 -3.41 -5.71
N LEU A 91 3.81 -2.53 -6.70
CA LEU A 91 2.92 -2.65 -7.86
C LEU A 91 3.59 -3.49 -8.96
N GLN A 92 2.82 -4.37 -9.60
CA GLN A 92 3.28 -5.05 -10.82
C GLN A 92 3.38 -4.07 -12.01
N HIS A 93 4.05 -4.48 -13.08
CA HIS A 93 4.29 -3.60 -14.23
C HIS A 93 2.98 -3.14 -14.92
N ASP A 94 1.99 -4.02 -14.97
CA ASP A 94 0.67 -3.89 -15.62
C ASP A 94 -0.43 -3.58 -14.60
N GLU A 95 -0.04 -3.30 -13.35
CA GLU A 95 -0.97 -2.93 -12.30
C GLU A 95 -1.04 -1.41 -12.19
N HIS A 96 -2.22 -0.83 -12.42
CA HIS A 96 -2.45 0.62 -12.33
C HIS A 96 -3.39 0.96 -11.18
N ILE A 97 -3.29 2.18 -10.64
CA ILE A 97 -4.19 2.64 -9.58
C ILE A 97 -5.42 3.29 -10.20
N GLU A 98 -6.60 2.83 -9.79
CA GLU A 98 -7.89 3.40 -10.21
C GLU A 98 -8.39 4.42 -9.20
N LEU A 99 -8.32 4.11 -7.90
CA LEU A 99 -8.74 5.00 -6.82
C LEU A 99 -7.76 4.95 -5.65
N ALA A 100 -7.59 6.08 -4.97
CA ALA A 100 -6.78 6.17 -3.77
C ALA A 100 -7.48 7.04 -2.72
N PHE A 101 -7.46 6.56 -1.48
CA PHE A 101 -8.02 7.24 -0.31
C PHE A 101 -6.95 7.27 0.77
N ALA A 102 -6.77 8.42 1.40
CA ALA A 102 -5.82 8.58 2.49
C ALA A 102 -6.53 9.07 3.75
N VAL A 103 -6.18 8.48 4.88
CA VAL A 103 -6.60 8.88 6.23
C VAL A 103 -5.43 8.71 7.14
N GLY A 104 -5.11 9.71 7.94
CA GLY A 104 -3.95 9.53 8.80
C GLY A 104 -2.69 9.32 7.93
N ARG A 105 -1.88 8.39 8.40
CA ARG A 105 -0.70 7.92 7.67
C ARG A 105 -1.03 6.70 6.81
N ASP A 106 -2.29 6.29 6.81
CA ASP A 106 -2.77 5.08 6.18
C ASP A 106 -3.36 5.41 4.81
N VAL A 107 -3.13 4.52 3.86
CA VAL A 107 -3.53 4.70 2.47
C VAL A 107 -4.23 3.43 2.00
N THR A 108 -5.43 3.59 1.47
CA THR A 108 -6.15 2.51 0.78
C THR A 108 -6.16 2.81 -0.71
N VAL A 109 -5.68 1.85 -1.50
CA VAL A 109 -5.50 1.96 -2.94
C VAL A 109 -6.29 0.84 -3.60
N LEU A 110 -7.16 1.20 -4.53
CA LEU A 110 -7.80 0.24 -5.43
C LEU A 110 -7.04 0.26 -6.74
N THR A 111 -6.44 -0.87 -7.08
CA THR A 111 -5.71 -1.06 -8.33
C THR A 111 -6.56 -1.80 -9.35
N THR A 112 -6.03 -2.09 -10.53
CA THR A 112 -6.66 -2.98 -11.52
C THR A 112 -6.70 -4.46 -11.10
N LYS A 113 -5.94 -4.86 -10.06
CA LYS A 113 -5.79 -6.27 -9.65
C LYS A 113 -6.27 -6.56 -8.23
N ARG A 114 -6.22 -5.59 -7.32
CA ARG A 114 -6.53 -5.79 -5.90
C ARG A 114 -6.86 -4.49 -5.17
N MET A 115 -7.43 -4.66 -3.99
CA MET A 115 -7.41 -3.63 -2.96
C MET A 115 -6.12 -3.77 -2.13
N LEU A 116 -5.36 -2.68 -2.02
CA LEU A 116 -4.11 -2.59 -1.28
C LEU A 116 -4.27 -1.59 -0.14
N MET A 117 -4.08 -2.07 1.09
CA MET A 117 -4.12 -1.23 2.29
C MET A 117 -2.71 -1.11 2.85
N ILE A 118 -2.26 0.12 3.07
CA ILE A 118 -0.93 0.45 3.59
C ILE A 118 -1.12 1.19 4.90
N ASP A 119 -0.64 0.59 5.99
CA ASP A 119 -0.88 1.06 7.35
C ASP A 119 0.45 1.30 8.06
N VAL A 120 0.69 2.55 8.45
CA VAL A 120 1.96 2.98 9.05
C VAL A 120 1.86 2.85 10.57
N LYS A 121 2.49 1.81 11.09
CA LYS A 121 2.47 1.43 12.50
C LYS A 121 3.55 2.12 13.33
N GLY A 122 3.16 2.41 14.58
CA GLY A 122 4.03 2.93 15.62
C GLY A 122 4.26 4.44 15.54
N TRP A 123 4.87 4.97 16.60
CA TRP A 123 5.18 6.40 16.71
C TRP A 123 6.27 6.82 15.71
N SER A 124 7.28 5.97 15.49
CA SER A 124 8.40 6.26 14.58
C SER A 124 8.06 6.12 13.09
N GLY A 125 6.91 5.54 12.74
CA GLY A 125 6.50 5.29 11.35
C GLY A 125 7.37 4.30 10.57
N LYS A 126 8.34 3.64 11.23
CA LYS A 126 9.28 2.71 10.58
C LYS A 126 8.69 1.33 10.28
N ARG A 127 7.51 1.01 10.82
CA ARG A 127 6.84 -0.27 10.60
C ARG A 127 5.66 -0.01 9.69
N VAL A 128 5.62 -0.65 8.54
CA VAL A 128 4.51 -0.52 7.59
C VAL A 128 3.92 -1.90 7.36
N ALA A 129 2.60 -2.01 7.50
CA ALA A 129 1.84 -3.20 7.16
C ALA A 129 1.21 -3.03 5.78
N TYR A 130 1.43 -3.99 4.90
CA TYR A 130 0.82 -4.05 3.57
C TYR A 130 -0.16 -5.21 3.56
N LEU A 131 -1.44 -4.92 3.32
CA LEU A 131 -2.47 -5.93 3.11
C LEU A 131 -2.94 -5.86 1.66
N SER A 132 -2.86 -6.98 0.96
CA SER A 132 -3.26 -7.09 -0.43
C SER A 132 -4.41 -8.08 -0.56
N LEU A 133 -5.53 -7.61 -1.11
CA LEU A 133 -6.78 -8.37 -1.28
C LEU A 133 -7.13 -8.43 -2.78
N PRO A 134 -6.70 -9.49 -3.49
CA PRO A 134 -7.00 -9.68 -4.92
C PRO A 134 -8.50 -9.69 -5.18
N TYR A 135 -8.95 -9.06 -6.27
CA TYR A 135 -10.37 -9.10 -6.64
C TYR A 135 -10.84 -10.53 -6.93
N THR A 136 -9.96 -11.38 -7.47
CA THR A 136 -10.24 -12.79 -7.73
C THR A 136 -10.56 -13.60 -6.47
N ALA A 137 -10.11 -13.14 -5.29
CA ALA A 137 -10.40 -13.77 -4.01
C ALA A 137 -11.68 -13.24 -3.34
N MET A 138 -12.21 -12.09 -3.80
CA MET A 138 -13.42 -11.48 -3.24
C MET A 138 -14.66 -12.06 -3.91
N ARG A 139 -15.39 -12.91 -3.17
CA ARG A 139 -16.60 -13.60 -3.67
C ARG A 139 -17.85 -12.74 -3.67
N ALA A 140 -17.92 -11.76 -2.78
CA ALA A 140 -19.08 -10.87 -2.62
C ALA A 140 -18.63 -9.55 -1.99
N PHE A 141 -19.38 -8.49 -2.26
CA PHE A 141 -19.23 -7.19 -1.60
C PHE A 141 -20.60 -6.62 -1.24
N ALA A 142 -20.64 -5.74 -0.25
CA ALA A 142 -21.83 -5.01 0.14
C ALA A 142 -21.45 -3.54 0.34
N LEU A 143 -22.30 -2.63 -0.12
CA LEU A 143 -22.14 -1.20 0.06
C LEU A 143 -23.27 -0.68 0.95
N ARG A 144 -22.91 0.12 1.94
CA ARG A 144 -23.87 0.80 2.82
C ARG A 144 -23.55 2.29 2.80
N SER A 145 -24.48 3.09 2.27
CA SER A 145 -24.41 4.55 2.42
C SER A 145 -24.77 4.95 3.86
N ALA A 146 -24.22 6.05 4.33
CA ALA A 146 -24.79 6.76 5.46
C ALA A 146 -26.13 7.30 4.96
N GLY A 147 -27.24 6.66 5.33
CA GLY A 147 -28.57 7.13 4.95
C GLY A 147 -28.72 8.58 5.39
N GLY A 148 -28.88 9.47 4.42
CA GLY A 148 -29.25 10.87 4.60
C GLY A 148 -30.72 11.03 4.25
#